data_AF-A0A820STE6-F1
#
_entry.id   AF-A0A820STE6-F1
#
_cell.length_a   1.000
_cell.length_b   1.000
_cell.length_c   1.000
_cell.angle_alpha   90.00
_cell.angle_beta   90.00
_cell.angle_gamma   90.00
#
_symmetry.space_group_name_H-M   'P 1'
#
loop_
_entity.id
_entity.type
_entity.pdbx_description
1 polymer ?
#
loop_
_entity_poly.entity_id
_entity_poly.type
_entity_poly.pdbx_seq_one_letter_code
_entity_poly.pdbx_strand_id
1 'polypeptide(L)' 'MHSSIDRVIDDPQSDLFVIKLIPGKGYGMFAKRDLHCGTI' A
#
# COMPACT_ATOMS: atom_id res chain seq x y z
N MET A 1 -2.42 23.89 -10.13
CA MET A 1 -2.19 23.28 -8.81
C MET A 1 -2.32 21.78 -8.98
N HIS A 2 -1.20 21.05 -9.03
CA HIS A 2 -1.21 19.58 -9.12
C HIS A 2 -1.62 19.06 -7.74
N SER A 3 -2.88 18.61 -7.61
CA SER A 3 -3.32 17.93 -6.41
C SER A 3 -2.70 16.53 -6.43
N SER A 4 -1.61 16.36 -5.68
CA SER A 4 -0.95 15.07 -5.44
C SER A 4 -1.90 14.21 -4.63
N ILE A 5 -2.85 13.56 -5.32
CA ILE A 5 -3.58 12.45 -4.73
C ILE A 5 -2.58 11.30 -4.66
N ASP A 6 -1.80 11.26 -3.59
CA ASP A 6 -1.16 10.04 -3.11
C ASP A 6 -2.30 9.05 -2.85
N ARG A 7 -2.72 8.33 -3.89
CA ARG A 7 -3.78 7.33 -3.85
C ARG A 7 -3.29 6.17 -3.01
N VAL A 8 -3.38 6.31 -1.69
CA VAL A 8 -3.44 5.19 -0.77
C VAL A 8 -4.74 4.47 -1.11
N ILE A 9 -4.64 3.41 -1.92
CA ILE A 9 -5.77 2.52 -2.19
C ILE A 9 -5.88 1.65 -0.95
N ASP A 10 -6.75 2.08 -0.03
CA ASP A 10 -7.16 1.28 1.10
C ASP A 10 -8.22 0.30 0.61
N ASP A 11 -7.83 -0.96 0.46
CA ASP A 11 -8.77 -2.04 0.18
C ASP A 11 -9.38 -2.50 1.52
N PRO A 12 -10.68 -2.28 1.77
CA PRO A 12 -11.30 -2.61 3.05
C PRO A 12 -11.44 -4.12 3.30
N GLN A 13 -11.14 -5.00 2.32
CA GLN A 13 -11.05 -6.45 2.53
C GLN A 13 -9.62 -6.88 2.90
N SER A 14 -8.60 -6.11 2.54
CA SER A 14 -7.19 -6.39 2.80
C SER A 14 -6.65 -5.49 3.93
N ASP A 15 -6.95 -5.90 5.15
CA ASP A 15 -6.42 -5.25 6.37
C ASP A 15 -4.89 -5.49 6.55
N LEU A 16 -4.29 -6.26 5.64
CA LEU A 16 -2.89 -6.68 5.69
C LEU A 16 -1.95 -5.77 4.89
N PHE A 17 -2.43 -5.14 3.81
CA PHE A 17 -1.56 -4.47 2.86
C PHE A 17 -2.08 -3.08 2.45
N VAL A 18 -1.15 -2.21 2.05
CA VAL A 18 -1.42 -0.87 1.53
C VAL A 18 -0.60 -0.63 0.28
N ILE A 19 -1.21 -0.03 -0.73
CA ILE A 19 -0.52 0.36 -1.97
C ILE A 19 -0.08 1.82 -1.84
N LYS A 20 1.20 2.09 -2.12
CA LYS A 20 1.80 3.43 -2.08
C LYS A 20 2.59 3.71 -3.35
N LEU A 21 2.61 4.97 -3.78
CA LEU A 21 3.47 5.41 -4.87
C LEU A 21 4.92 5.52 -4.38
N ILE A 22 5.84 4.91 -5.12
CA ILE A 22 7.28 4.97 -4.90
C ILE A 22 7.88 5.86 -6.00
N PRO A 23 8.48 7.01 -5.65
CA PRO A 23 9.07 7.92 -6.63
C PRO A 23 10.07 7.21 -7.56
N GLY A 24 9.85 7.34 -8.87
CA GLY A 24 10.69 6.73 -9.90
C GLY A 24 10.52 5.21 -10.09
N LYS A 25 9.60 4.55 -9.35
CA LYS A 25 9.39 3.09 -9.43
C LYS A 25 7.93 2.67 -9.63
N GLY A 26 6.97 3.60 -9.64
CA GLY A 26 5.55 3.28 -9.76
C GLY A 26 4.94 2.93 -8.41
N TYR A 27 3.96 2.02 -8.36
CA TYR A 27 3.28 1.64 -7.11
C TYR A 27 3.89 0.38 -6.49
N GLY A 28 4.01 0.37 -5.16
CA GLY A 28 4.43 -0.78 -4.37
C GLY A 28 3.41 -1.14 -3.30
N MET A 29 3.35 -2.42 -2.96
CA MET A 29 2.50 -2.95 -1.90
C MET A 29 3.33 -3.16 -0.62
N PHE A 30 2.84 -2.63 0.49
CA PHE A 30 3.50 -2.66 1.79
C PHE A 30 2.60 -3.33 2.81
N ALA A 31 3.17 -4.08 3.73
CA ALA A 31 2.41 -4.61 4.87
C ALA A 31 2.00 -3.46 5.80
N LYS A 32 0.74 -3.47 6.26
CA LYS A 32 0.21 -2.52 7.25
C LYS A 32 0.66 -2.85 8.68
N ARG A 33 1.04 -4.11 8.93
CA ARG A 33 1.46 -4.66 10.22
C ARG A 33 2.52 -5.73 10.02
N ASP A 34 3.19 -6.13 11.10
CA ASP A 34 4.10 -7.27 11.06
C ASP A 34 3.34 -8.53 10.62
N LEU A 35 3.88 -9.22 9.61
CA LEU A 35 3.34 -10.47 9.09
C LEU A 35 4.22 -11.61 9.58
N HIS A 36 3.61 -12.62 10.19
CA HIS A 36 4.32 -13.84 10.56
C HIS A 36 4.43 -14.79 9.36
N CYS A 37 5.46 -15.63 9.36
CA CYS A 37 5.61 -16.67 8.35
C CYS A 37 4.36 -17.57 8.36
N GLY A 38 3.74 -17.77 7.20
CA GLY A 38 2.47 -18.50 7.06
C GLY A 38 1.20 -17.66 7.20
N THR A 39 1.27 -16.32 7.20
CA THR A 39 0.10 -15.42 7.25
C THR A 39 -0.67 -15.34 5.91
N ILE A 40 -0.58 -16.35 5.03
CA ILE A 40 -1.30 -16.42 3.74
C ILE A 40 -1.74 -17.86 3.51
#